data_AF-A0A919N470-F1
#
_entry.id   AF-A0A919N470-F1
#
_cell.length_a   1.000
_cell.length_b   1.000
_cell.length_c   1.000
_cell.angle_alpha   90.00
_cell.angle_beta   90.00
_cell.angle_gamma   90.00
#
_symmetry.space_group_name_H-M   'P 1'
#
loop_
_entity.id
_entity.type
_entity.pdbx_description
1 polymer ?
#
loop_
_entity_poly.entity_id
_entity_poly.type
_entity_poly.pdbx_seq_one_letter_code
_entity_poly.pdbx_strand_id
1 'polypeptide(L)'
;MHVTEHGWGTGPDRPFRRQVEILELVVGLLVERSGVLNVDTYEHFALRDADSGNPDPVFQLGLLRSDYSRKPAFEAYRSLIAAYGQPVAAVSGAGDW
;
A
#
# COMPACT_ATOMS: atom_id res chain seq x y z
N MET A 1 1.26 2.94 17.28
CA MET A 1 0.20 2.06 16.74
C MET A 1 0.58 1.75 15.31
N HIS A 2 0.49 0.48 14.93
CA HIS A 2 0.82 0.02 13.59
C HIS A 2 -0.45 -0.47 12.89
N VAL A 3 -0.79 0.16 11.76
CA VAL A 3 -1.80 -0.35 10.83
C VAL A 3 -1.13 -1.40 9.95
N THR A 4 -1.30 -2.67 10.30
CA THR A 4 -0.62 -3.80 9.63
C THR A 4 -1.27 -4.18 8.30
N GLU A 5 -2.56 -3.94 8.13
CA GLU A 5 -3.28 -4.25 6.90
C GLU A 5 -4.37 -3.22 6.60
N HIS A 6 -4.38 -2.78 5.35
CA HIS A 6 -5.46 -2.04 4.72
C HIS A 6 -5.33 -2.19 3.21
N GLY A 7 -6.44 -2.41 2.52
CA GLY A 7 -6.46 -2.58 1.08
C GLY A 7 -7.85 -2.44 0.49
N TRP A 8 -7.90 -2.39 -0.83
CA TRP A 8 -9.15 -2.37 -1.60
C TRP A 8 -9.06 -3.37 -2.75
N GLY A 9 -9.91 -4.39 -2.70
CA GLY A 9 -9.97 -5.42 -3.73
C GLY A 9 -10.49 -4.87 -5.05
N THR A 10 -9.91 -5.33 -6.16
CA THR A 10 -10.29 -4.96 -7.53
C THR A 10 -11.00 -6.12 -8.22
N GLY A 11 -11.68 -5.88 -9.34
CA GLY A 11 -12.45 -6.93 -10.01
C GLY A 11 -13.40 -6.35 -11.06
N PRO A 12 -14.27 -7.18 -11.66
CA PRO A 12 -15.17 -6.77 -12.76
C PRO A 12 -15.93 -5.46 -12.48
N ASP A 13 -16.47 -5.30 -11.27
CA ASP A 13 -17.23 -4.11 -10.85
C ASP A 13 -16.45 -3.20 -9.88
N ARG A 14 -15.14 -3.43 -9.72
CA ARG A 14 -14.26 -2.70 -8.78
C ARG A 14 -13.03 -2.21 -9.54
N PRO A 15 -13.12 -1.07 -10.25
CA PRO A 15 -12.08 -0.61 -11.15
C PRO A 15 -10.80 -0.24 -10.41
N PHE A 16 -9.64 -0.40 -11.05
CA PHE A 16 -8.33 -0.05 -10.48
C PHE A 16 -8.24 1.40 -10.03
N ARG A 17 -8.94 2.33 -10.70
CA ARG A 17 -8.99 3.74 -10.28
C ARG A 17 -9.52 3.88 -8.86
N ARG A 18 -10.52 3.08 -8.46
CA ARG A 18 -11.09 3.16 -7.11
C ARG A 18 -10.10 2.69 -6.04
N GLN A 19 -9.23 1.72 -6.37
CA GLN A 19 -8.14 1.29 -5.49
C GLN A 19 -7.17 2.45 -5.21
N VAL A 20 -6.81 3.23 -6.24
CA VAL A 20 -5.97 4.43 -6.11
C VAL A 20 -6.64 5.46 -5.18
N GLU A 21 -7.89 5.80 -5.44
CA GLU A 21 -8.64 6.80 -4.66
C GLU A 21 -8.74 6.42 -3.17
N ILE A 22 -9.03 5.14 -2.88
CA ILE A 22 -9.13 4.65 -1.49
C ILE A 22 -7.76 4.65 -0.81
N LEU A 23 -6.70 4.27 -1.53
CA LEU A 23 -5.35 4.28 -1.00
C LEU A 23 -4.91 5.70 -0.63
N GLU A 24 -5.05 6.66 -1.54
CA GLU A 24 -4.69 8.06 -1.30
C GLU A 24 -5.50 8.69 -0.16
N LEU A 25 -6.81 8.43 -0.13
CA LEU A 25 -7.69 8.92 0.93
C LEU A 25 -7.27 8.41 2.31
N VAL A 26 -7.11 7.10 2.46
CA VAL A 26 -6.85 6.49 3.78
C VAL A 26 -5.45 6.81 4.26
N VAL A 27 -4.43 6.70 3.41
CA VAL A 27 -3.05 7.05 3.80
C VAL A 27 -2.96 8.54 4.13
N GLY A 28 -3.60 9.42 3.35
CA GLY A 28 -3.66 10.85 3.65
C GLY A 28 -4.28 11.15 5.01
N LEU A 29 -5.41 10.50 5.34
CA LEU A 29 -6.06 10.64 6.64
C LEU A 29 -5.20 10.11 7.80
N LEU A 30 -4.53 8.97 7.61
CA LEU A 30 -3.62 8.41 8.62
C LEU A 30 -2.44 9.34 8.87
N VAL A 31 -1.86 9.94 7.82
CA VAL A 31 -0.80 10.94 7.96
C VAL A 31 -1.31 12.15 8.74
N GLU A 32 -2.45 12.73 8.35
CA GLU A 32 -3.05 13.90 9.01
C GLU A 32 -3.37 13.65 10.49
N ARG A 33 -3.75 12.43 10.85
CA ARG A 33 -4.20 12.06 12.20
C ARG A 33 -3.18 11.28 13.01
N SER A 34 -1.99 11.02 12.45
CA SER A 34 -0.94 10.17 13.02
C SER A 34 -0.62 10.52 14.48
N GLY A 35 -0.42 11.81 14.78
CA GLY A 35 -0.13 12.28 16.14
C GLY A 35 -1.28 12.07 17.14
N VAL A 36 -2.52 12.28 16.73
CA VAL A 36 -3.71 12.13 17.61
C VAL A 36 -4.05 10.66 17.84
N LEU A 37 -3.89 9.82 16.80
CA LEU A 37 -4.16 8.38 16.86
C LEU A 37 -2.95 7.57 17.35
N ASN A 38 -1.81 8.22 17.58
CA ASN A 38 -0.54 7.58 17.88
C ASN A 38 -0.17 6.50 16.84
N VAL A 39 -0.39 6.78 15.55
CA VAL A 39 -0.01 5.89 14.43
C VAL A 39 1.39 6.25 13.98
N ASP A 40 2.29 5.27 14.04
CA ASP A 40 3.70 5.41 13.65
C ASP A 40 4.02 4.66 12.34
N THR A 41 3.23 3.63 12.01
CA THR A 41 3.52 2.72 10.90
C THR A 41 2.25 2.33 10.15
N TYR A 42 2.36 2.28 8.82
CA TYR A 42 1.33 1.79 7.91
C TYR A 42 1.94 0.79 6.92
N GLU A 43 1.41 -0.42 6.90
CA GLU A 43 1.74 -1.46 5.93
C GLU A 43 0.52 -1.74 5.02
N HIS A 44 0.76 -1.72 3.71
CA HIS A 44 -0.30 -1.98 2.73
C HIS A 44 -0.51 -3.48 2.51
N PHE A 45 -1.77 -3.93 2.60
CA PHE A 45 -2.14 -5.29 2.22
C PHE A 45 -2.78 -5.28 0.81
N ALA A 46 -2.19 -5.87 -0.22
CA ALA A 46 -0.94 -6.63 -0.25
C ALA A 46 -0.03 -6.16 -1.40
N LEU A 47 1.21 -6.66 -1.45
CA LEU A 47 2.13 -6.34 -2.54
C LEU A 47 1.57 -6.78 -3.89
N ARG A 48 1.07 -8.02 -3.99
CA ARG A 48 0.51 -8.60 -5.22
C ARG A 48 -0.84 -9.26 -4.98
N ASP A 49 -1.62 -9.41 -6.04
CA ASP A 49 -2.79 -10.25 -6.05
C ASP A 49 -2.41 -11.68 -5.68
N ALA A 50 -3.29 -12.34 -4.92
CA ALA A 50 -3.19 -13.77 -4.69
C ALA A 50 -3.38 -14.50 -6.03
N ASP A 51 -4.41 -14.10 -6.79
CA ASP A 51 -4.75 -14.59 -8.12
C ASP A 51 -5.54 -13.53 -8.91
N SER A 52 -4.93 -12.95 -9.95
CA SER A 52 -5.61 -11.95 -10.80
C SER A 52 -6.67 -12.53 -11.75
N GLY A 53 -6.72 -13.87 -11.92
CA GLY A 53 -7.74 -14.53 -12.73
C GLY A 53 -9.05 -14.81 -11.98
N ASN A 54 -9.02 -14.77 -10.65
CA ASN A 54 -10.20 -15.02 -9.82
C ASN A 54 -11.08 -13.75 -9.75
N PRO A 55 -12.36 -13.79 -10.14
CA PRO A 55 -13.23 -12.62 -10.15
C PRO A 55 -13.57 -12.07 -8.75
N ASP A 56 -13.33 -12.84 -7.69
CA ASP A 56 -13.57 -12.39 -6.31
C ASP A 56 -12.52 -11.33 -5.89
N PRO A 57 -12.95 -10.10 -5.52
CA PRO A 57 -12.05 -9.02 -5.16
C PRO A 57 -11.08 -9.32 -4.02
N VAL A 58 -11.37 -10.28 -3.14
CA VAL A 58 -10.44 -10.66 -2.06
C VAL A 58 -9.15 -11.27 -2.59
N PHE A 59 -9.18 -11.88 -3.78
CA PHE A 59 -7.97 -12.42 -4.44
C PHE A 59 -7.17 -11.34 -5.18
N GLN A 60 -7.77 -10.17 -5.37
CA GLN A 60 -7.22 -9.07 -6.18
C GLN A 60 -6.95 -7.79 -5.36
N LEU A 61 -6.48 -7.96 -4.12
CA LEU A 61 -6.13 -6.86 -3.20
C LEU A 61 -4.80 -6.17 -3.52
N GLY A 62 -3.96 -6.78 -4.36
CA GLY A 62 -2.58 -6.35 -4.56
C GLY A 62 -2.43 -5.03 -5.30
N LEU A 63 -1.31 -4.36 -5.06
CA LEU A 63 -0.81 -3.26 -5.90
C LEU A 63 -0.24 -3.76 -7.23
N LEU A 64 0.20 -5.03 -7.26
CA LEU A 64 0.61 -5.76 -8.45
C LEU A 64 -0.40 -6.85 -8.79
N ARG A 65 -0.47 -7.26 -10.05
CA ARG A 65 -1.13 -8.50 -10.45
C ARG A 65 -0.32 -9.72 -9.96
N SER A 66 -0.90 -10.91 -10.05
CA SER A 66 -0.24 -12.15 -9.62
C SER A 66 1.04 -12.47 -10.39
N ASP A 67 1.18 -11.93 -11.62
CA ASP A 67 2.39 -11.98 -12.45
C ASP A 67 3.39 -10.83 -12.17
N TYR A 68 3.18 -10.06 -11.11
CA TYR A 68 3.95 -8.87 -10.72
C TYR A 68 3.84 -7.67 -11.68
N SER A 69 2.99 -7.72 -12.71
CA SER A 69 2.71 -6.53 -13.51
C SER A 69 2.01 -5.46 -12.66
N ARG A 70 2.40 -4.20 -12.84
CA ARG A 70 1.92 -3.09 -11.99
C ARG A 70 0.45 -2.80 -12.24
N LYS A 71 -0.30 -2.54 -11.17
CA LYS A 71 -1.56 -1.78 -11.24
C LYS A 71 -1.27 -0.29 -10.99
N PRO A 72 -2.17 0.62 -11.36
CA PRO A 72 -2.02 2.05 -11.08
C PRO A 72 -1.74 2.38 -9.61
N ALA A 73 -2.34 1.65 -8.67
CA ALA A 73 -2.14 1.86 -7.24
C ALA A 73 -0.68 1.65 -6.78
N PHE A 74 0.12 0.88 -7.51
CA PHE A 74 1.55 0.71 -7.21
C PHE A 74 2.32 2.03 -7.29
N GLU A 75 2.13 2.81 -8.35
CA GLU A 75 2.82 4.10 -8.50
C GLU A 75 2.26 5.16 -7.55
N ALA A 76 0.95 5.10 -7.25
CA ALA A 76 0.33 5.95 -6.23
C ALA A 76 0.96 5.68 -4.85
N TYR A 77 1.12 4.40 -4.47
CA TYR A 77 1.73 4.03 -3.20
C TYR A 77 3.19 4.49 -3.11
N ARG A 78 3.97 4.32 -4.19
CA ARG A 78 5.36 4.83 -4.24
C ARG A 78 5.42 6.34 -4.04
N SER A 79 4.49 7.08 -4.64
CA SER A 79 4.40 8.54 -4.50
C SER A 79 4.06 8.95 -3.06
N LEU A 80 3.15 8.23 -2.40
CA LEU A 80 2.81 8.45 -0.99
C LEU A 80 4.00 8.16 -0.06
N ILE A 81 4.74 7.07 -0.30
CA ILE A 81 5.97 6.77 0.45
C ILE A 81 7.00 7.89 0.25
N ALA A 82 7.19 8.38 -0.97
CA ALA A 82 8.13 9.46 -1.23
C ALA A 82 7.71 10.78 -0.56
N ALA A 83 6.41 11.05 -0.46
CA ALA A 83 5.88 12.27 0.14
C ALA A 83 5.89 12.26 1.67
N TYR A 84 5.62 11.11 2.30
CA TYR A 84 5.35 11.02 3.74
C TYR A 84 6.25 10.05 4.49
N GLY A 85 6.90 9.12 3.78
CA GLY A 85 7.82 8.17 4.36
C GLY A 85 9.04 8.89 4.94
N GLN A 86 9.39 8.55 6.17
CA GLN A 86 10.65 9.01 6.74
C GLN A 86 11.79 8.19 6.12
N PRO A 87 12.91 8.83 5.74
CA PRO A 87 14.11 8.10 5.36
C PRO A 87 14.47 7.16 6.51
N VAL A 88 14.71 5.89 6.19
CA VAL A 88 15.39 5.03 7.16
C VAL A 88 16.76 5.67 7.40
N ALA A 89 17.04 6.05 8.65
CA ALA A 89 18.35 6.57 9.00
C ALA A 89 19.40 5.59 8.47
N ALA A 90 20.34 6.07 7.65
CA ALA A 90 21.39 5.23 7.12
C ALA A 90 22.07 4.52 8.29
N VAL A 91 22.05 3.19 8.30
CA VAL A 91 22.81 2.43 9.29
C VAL A 91 24.27 2.70 9.01
N SER A 92 24.87 3.60 9.79
CA SER A 92 26.32 3.81 9.82
C SER A 92 26.95 2.66 10.59
N GLY A 93 27.10 1.52 9.92
CA GLY A 93 27.73 0.35 10.48
C GLY A 93 28.29 -0.51 9.36
N ALA A 94 29.61 -0.42 9.16
CA ALA A 94 30.36 -1.46 8.48
C ALA A 94 30.18 -2.76 9.30
N GLY A 95 29.32 -3.64 8.83
CA GLY A 95 29.25 -5.02 9.28
C GLY A 95 30.04 -5.85 8.28
N ASP A 96 31.20 -6.34 8.71
CA ASP A 96 31.90 -7.43 8.05
C ASP A 96 30.94 -8.64 8.03
N TRP A 97 30.46 -8.98 6.84
CA TRP A 97 29.82 -10.26 6.51
C TRP A 97 30.77 -11.10 5.68
#